data_AF-A0A3D0P8T3-F1
#
_entry.id   AF-A0A3D0P8T3-F1
#
_cell.length_a   1.000
_cell.length_b   1.000
_cell.length_c   1.000
_cell.angle_alpha   90.00
_cell.angle_beta   90.00
_cell.angle_gamma   90.00
#
_symmetry.space_group_name_H-M   'P 1'
#
loop_
_entity.id
_entity.type
_entity.pdbx_description
1 polymer ?
#
loop_
_entity_poly.entity_id
_entity_poly.type
_entity_poly.pdbx_seq_one_letter_code
_entity_poly.pdbx_strand_id
1 'polypeptide(L)' 'MGGLATIGAIDTASITLERWGVIGELACPGGADGCDKVLNSAWGTVLGQPLALFGFLAYLALVLLSLLPL' A
#
# COMPACT_ATOMS: atom_id res chain seq x y z
N MET A 1 -17.40 0.44 8.15
CA MET A 1 -15.97 0.47 8.54
C MET A 1 -15.15 -0.57 7.77
N GLY A 2 -15.58 -1.84 7.65
CA GLY A 2 -14.83 -2.87 6.93
C GLY A 2 -14.55 -2.61 5.43
N GLY A 3 -15.50 -2.03 4.69
CA GLY A 3 -15.34 -1.80 3.23
C GLY A 3 -14.22 -0.83 2.84
N LEU A 4 -13.93 0.19 3.67
CA LEU A 4 -12.83 1.12 3.43
C LEU A 4 -11.48 0.47 3.77
N ALA A 5 -11.44 -0.37 4.81
CA ALA A 5 -10.24 -1.08 5.23
C ALA A 5 -9.81 -2.13 4.21
N THR A 6 -10.75 -2.83 3.56
CA THR A 6 -10.44 -3.78 2.48
C THR A 6 -9.89 -3.08 1.24
N ILE A 7 -10.43 -1.92 0.87
CA ILE A 7 -9.92 -1.13 -0.26
C ILE A 7 -8.50 -0.63 0.04
N GLY A 8 -8.27 -0.06 1.24
CA GLY A 8 -6.94 0.38 1.66
C GLY A 8 -5.91 -0.74 1.75
N ALA A 9 -6.32 -1.94 2.19
CA ALA A 9 -5.46 -3.11 2.22
C ALA A 9 -5.05 -3.57 0.81
N ILE A 10 -5.99 -3.58 -0.15
CA ILE A 10 -5.71 -3.96 -1.54
C ILE A 10 -4.76 -2.94 -2.18
N ASP A 11 -5.04 -1.65 -2.03
CA ASP A 11 -4.24 -0.57 -2.61
C ASP A 11 -2.79 -0.64 -2.12
N THR A 12 -2.61 -0.77 -0.80
CA THR A 12 -1.29 -0.85 -0.21
C THR A 12 -0.57 -2.17 -0.55
N ALA A 13 -1.30 -3.28 -0.70
CA ALA A 13 -0.73 -4.55 -1.16
C ALA A 13 -0.22 -4.45 -2.60
N SER A 14 -0.96 -3.82 -3.51
CA SER A 14 -0.50 -3.57 -4.89
C SER A 14 0.78 -2.74 -4.92
N ILE A 15 0.84 -1.63 -4.19
CA ILE A 15 2.03 -0.77 -4.09
C ILE A 15 3.23 -1.58 -3.53
N THR A 16 3.00 -2.46 -2.56
CA THR A 16 4.04 -3.32 -1.98
C THR A 16 4.57 -4.35 -2.99
N LEU A 17 3.67 -4.98 -3.75
CA LEU A 17 4.04 -5.97 -4.78
C LEU A 17 4.79 -5.33 -5.95
N GLU A 18 4.41 -4.13 -6.37
CA GLU A 18 5.11 -3.37 -7.41
C GLU A 18 6.53 -3.01 -6.95
N ARG A 19 6.70 -2.59 -5.69
CA ARG A 19 8.03 -2.29 -5.14
C ARG A 19 8.95 -3.52 -5.06
N TRP A 20 8.38 -4.71 -4.89
CA TRP A 20 9.11 -5.97 -4.95
C TRP A 20 9.31 -6.50 -6.37
N GLY A 21 8.79 -5.81 -7.39
CA GLY A 21 8.90 -6.20 -8.79
C GLY A 21 8.04 -7.42 -9.16
N VAL A 22 7.03 -7.75 -8.35
CA VAL A 22 6.15 -8.91 -8.57
C VAL A 22 5.06 -8.60 -9.60
N ILE A 23 4.64 -7.34 -9.67
CA ILE A 23 3.67 -6.83 -10.65
C ILE A 23 4.24 -5.61 -11.36
N GLY A 24 3.77 -5.37 -12.58
CA GLY A 24 4.12 -4.18 -13.35
C GLY A 24 3.46 -2.91 -12.79
N GLU A 25 3.71 -1.81 -13.50
CA GLU A 25 3.33 -0.45 -13.11
C GLU A 25 1.84 -0.29 -12.75
N LEU A 26 1.58 0.35 -11.62
CA LEU A 26 0.25 0.60 -11.08
C LEU A 26 -0.52 1.55 -11.99
N ALA A 27 -1.78 1.22 -12.23
CA ALA A 27 -2.74 2.10 -12.88
C ALA A 27 -3.20 3.22 -11.92
N CYS A 28 -2.28 4.09 -11.51
CA CYS A 28 -2.61 5.29 -10.74
C CYS A 28 -3.20 6.37 -11.67
N PRO A 29 -4.39 6.93 -11.36
CA PRO A 29 -4.89 8.11 -12.04
C PRO A 29 -4.02 9.31 -11.67
N GLY A 30 -3.04 9.62 -12.52
CA GLY A 30 -2.07 10.69 -12.25
C GLY A 30 -1.46 11.32 -13.49
N GLY A 31 -1.33 10.57 -14.60
CA GLY A 31 -0.66 11.03 -15.82
C GLY A 31 0.83 11.31 -15.60
N ALA A 32 1.69 10.63 -16.35
CA ALA A 32 3.16 10.75 -16.30
C ALA A 32 3.82 10.24 -15.00
N ASP A 33 3.67 8.93 -14.73
CA ASP A 33 4.51 8.19 -13.76
C ASP A 33 4.52 8.80 -12.35
N GLY A 34 3.47 9.52 -11.96
CA GLY A 34 3.42 10.29 -10.72
C GLY A 34 3.50 9.41 -9.47
N CYS A 35 2.80 8.27 -9.47
CA CYS A 35 2.93 7.27 -8.40
C CYS A 35 4.35 6.71 -8.37
N ASP A 36 4.87 6.26 -9.51
CA ASP A 36 6.21 5.67 -9.60
C ASP A 36 7.29 6.64 -9.12
N LYS A 37 7.18 7.92 -9.47
CA LYS A 37 8.08 8.99 -9.01
C LYS A 37 8.00 9.26 -7.51
N VAL A 38 6.82 9.18 -6.91
CA VAL A 38 6.63 9.36 -5.46
C VAL A 38 7.10 8.12 -4.69
N LEU A 39 6.77 6.92 -5.16
CA LEU A 39 7.24 5.65 -4.58
C LEU A 39 8.77 5.48 -4.69
N ASN A 40 9.37 5.97 -5.77
CA ASN A 40 10.83 5.96 -5.97
C ASN A 40 11.56 7.15 -5.33
N SER A 41 10.84 8.06 -4.67
CA SER A 41 11.47 9.15 -3.93
C SER A 41 12.15 8.63 -2.65
N ALA A 42 13.02 9.46 -2.05
CA ALA A 42 13.69 9.17 -0.78
C ALA A 42 12.73 8.86 0.39
N TRP A 43 11.44 9.19 0.25
CA TRP A 43 10.38 8.98 1.25
C TRP A 43 9.60 7.68 1.02
N GLY A 44 9.80 7.01 -0.11
CA GLY A 44 9.13 5.74 -0.42
C GLY A 44 9.66 4.55 0.38
N THR A 45 10.79 4.72 1.08
CA THR A 45 11.40 3.70 1.94
C THR A 45 11.62 4.23 3.34
N VAL A 46 11.26 3.45 4.36
CA VAL A 46 11.59 3.74 5.76
C VAL A 46 12.39 2.55 6.28
N LEU A 47 13.56 2.83 6.86
CA LEU A 47 14.50 1.82 7.36
C LEU A 47 14.95 0.80 6.30
N GLY A 48 14.99 1.19 5.02
CA GLY A 48 15.34 0.29 3.90
C GLY A 48 14.22 -0.63 3.44
N GLN A 49 13.02 -0.52 4.02
CA GLN A 49 11.82 -1.28 3.67
C GLN A 49 10.79 -0.34 3.01
N PRO A 50 9.99 -0.78 2.02
CA PRO A 50 8.92 0.04 1.45
C PRO A 50 7.95 0.55 2.51
N LEU A 51 7.63 1.85 2.46
CA LEU A 51 6.64 2.49 3.34
C LEU A 51 5.26 1.83 3.21
N ALA A 52 4.93 1.32 2.01
CA ALA A 52 3.72 0.57 1.72
C ALA A 52 3.57 -0.67 2.62
N LEU A 53 4.67 -1.34 3.00
CA LEU A 53 4.61 -2.51 3.86
C LEU A 53 4.07 -2.18 5.26
N PHE A 54 4.42 -1.00 5.78
CA PHE A 54 3.89 -0.48 7.04
C PHE A 54 2.41 -0.09 6.93
N GLY A 55 2.02 0.55 5.81
CA GLY A 55 0.62 0.85 5.54
C GLY A 55 -0.24 -0.41 5.44
N PHE A 56 0.25 -1.46 4.78
CA PHE A 56 -0.43 -2.74 4.65
C PHE A 56 -0.63 -3.40 6.01
N LEU A 57 0.41 -3.44 6.85
CA LEU A 57 0.32 -3.95 8.22
C LEU A 57 -0.72 -3.18 9.06
N ALA A 58 -0.78 -1.85 8.94
CA ALA A 58 -1.76 -1.04 9.64
C ALA A 58 -3.19 -1.34 9.17
N TYR A 59 -3.43 -1.42 7.86
CA TYR A 59 -4.74 -1.79 7.31
C TYR A 59 -5.13 -3.22 7.67
N LEU A 60 -4.19 -4.17 7.68
CA LEU A 60 -4.44 -5.56 8.08
C LEU A 60 -4.81 -5.62 9.57
N ALA A 61 -4.11 -4.89 10.44
CA ALA A 61 -4.46 -4.78 11.85
C ALA A 61 -5.86 -4.19 12.05
N LEU A 62 -6.23 -3.16 11.28
CA LEU A 62 -7.58 -2.57 11.30
C LEU A 62 -8.65 -3.55 10.81
N VAL A 63 -8.37 -4.32 9.75
CA VAL A 63 -9.27 -5.37 9.27
C VAL A 63 -9.47 -6.43 10.36
N LEU A 64 -8.39 -6.90 11.00
CA LEU A 64 -8.46 -7.86 12.12
C LEU A 64 -9.27 -7.30 13.29
N LEU A 65 -9.01 -6.05 13.69
CA LEU A 65 -9.79 -5.39 14.74
C LEU A 65 -11.27 -5.26 14.36
N SER A 66 -11.58 -5.05 13.08
CA SER A 66 -12.96 -4.93 12.60
C SER A 66 -13.69 -6.27 12.51
N LEU A 67 -12.97 -7.39 12.34
CA LEU A 67 -13.54 -8.73 12.36
C LEU A 67 -13.70 -9.27 13.79
N LEU A 68 -12.91 -8.78 14.75
CA LEU A 68 -13.12 -9.09 16.15
C LEU A 68 -14.39 -8.38 16.64
N PRO A 69 -15.42 -9.12 17.10
CA PRO A 69 -16.56 -8.52 17.77
C PRO A 69 -16.11 -8.14 19.19
N LEU A 70 -15.54 -6.95 19.34
CA LEU A 70 -15.31 -6.31 20.64
C LEU A 70 -16.52 -5.43 20.97
#